data_AF-A0A453MPF1-F1
#
_entry.id   AF-A0A453MPF1-F1
#
_cell.length_a   1.000
_cell.length_b   1.000
_cell.length_c   1.000
_cell.angle_alpha   90.00
_cell.angle_beta   90.00
_cell.angle_gamma   90.00
#
_symmetry.space_group_name_H-M   'P 1'
#
loop_
_entity.id
_entity.type
_entity.pdbx_description
1 polymer ?
#
loop_
_entity_poly.entity_id
_entity_poly.type
_entity_poly.pdbx_seq_one_letter_code
_entity_poly.pdbx_strand_id
1 'polypeptide(L)'
;MKDGDVYDCIDVNEQPAFRHPLLKDHKVQMQPNHFPVWMDIQTLPSDEPSIIECPTGTIPILRTNGSGTIAAHSYDGQLESAGLIYQGDVDGVRGVLNVWEPKVNNSKDSSAMCVEMKSGGEQHTDRIGAGVRVFPTLSGDTFVRFHISWYDGLYKKSCIDFNCPGFVQVSHKVGLGARVRPPSVYHGKQTVIHIQIFKDPVSKNWWLTYEHVAIGYWPSALFEFLRNKGDAAFWGGIVEGPTASSNSPQMGSGHFASEGYGGAAFVKNIQIANNEKGYFDTPDKSQVRPESSDKSKYTVERFEYSKYVGMRIFYGGLGSYK
;
A
#
# COMPACT_ATOMS: atom_id res chain seq x y z
N MET A 1 14.36 -27.71 2.93
CA MET A 1 13.12 -27.15 2.37
C MET A 1 12.08 -27.04 3.46
N LYS A 2 12.03 -25.92 4.16
CA LYS A 2 10.93 -25.53 5.06
C LYS A 2 10.82 -24.01 4.95
N ASP A 3 9.62 -23.52 4.63
CA ASP A 3 9.21 -22.11 4.61
C ASP A 3 9.52 -21.27 3.34
N GLY A 4 9.30 -21.85 2.16
CA GLY A 4 9.21 -21.10 0.91
C GLY A 4 7.75 -20.76 0.58
N ASP A 5 7.47 -19.49 0.27
CA ASP A 5 6.21 -19.08 -0.33
C ASP A 5 6.04 -19.83 -1.67
N VAL A 6 4.84 -20.35 -1.93
CA VAL A 6 4.52 -21.07 -3.17
C VAL A 6 3.60 -20.20 -4.01
N TYR A 7 3.97 -19.99 -5.27
CA TYR A 7 3.18 -19.20 -6.22
C TYR A 7 2.66 -20.07 -7.34
N ASP A 8 1.39 -19.86 -7.68
CA ASP A 8 0.77 -20.36 -8.90
C ASP A 8 0.93 -19.31 -10.00
N CYS A 9 1.56 -19.68 -11.12
CA CYS A 9 1.65 -18.83 -12.29
C CYS A 9 0.43 -19.10 -13.18
N ILE A 10 -0.48 -18.13 -13.26
CA ILE A 10 -1.71 -18.26 -14.05
C ILE A 10 -1.67 -17.32 -15.25
N ASP A 11 -2.35 -17.67 -16.35
CA ASP A 11 -2.44 -16.80 -17.51
C ASP A 11 -3.00 -15.43 -17.10
N VAL A 12 -2.40 -14.36 -17.61
CA VAL A 12 -2.79 -12.98 -17.28
C VAL A 12 -4.25 -12.70 -17.63
N ASN A 13 -4.86 -13.44 -18.57
CA ASN A 13 -6.26 -13.32 -18.98
C ASN A 13 -7.21 -14.20 -18.16
N GLU A 14 -6.68 -15.08 -17.29
CA GLU A 14 -7.47 -15.99 -16.44
C GLU A 14 -7.45 -15.58 -14.96
N GLN A 15 -6.91 -14.40 -14.66
CA GLN A 15 -6.74 -13.92 -13.30
C GLN A 15 -8.05 -13.63 -12.55
N PRO A 16 -8.05 -13.68 -11.19
CA PRO A 16 -9.24 -13.47 -10.37
C PRO A 16 -9.99 -12.16 -10.66
N ALA A 17 -9.30 -11.13 -11.17
CA ALA A 17 -9.87 -9.83 -11.53
C ALA A 17 -11.14 -9.93 -12.38
N PHE A 18 -11.17 -10.84 -13.36
CA PHE A 18 -12.25 -10.93 -14.36
C PHE A 18 -13.51 -11.62 -13.85
N ARG A 19 -13.51 -12.12 -12.61
CA ARG A 19 -14.76 -12.54 -11.94
C ARG A 19 -15.64 -11.33 -11.60
N HIS A 20 -15.10 -10.10 -11.67
CA HIS A 20 -15.87 -8.88 -11.48
C HIS A 20 -16.81 -8.66 -12.68
N PRO A 21 -18.12 -8.41 -12.48
CA PRO A 21 -19.08 -8.27 -13.57
C PRO A 21 -18.72 -7.20 -14.62
N LEU A 22 -18.11 -6.10 -14.18
CA LEU A 22 -17.67 -5.01 -15.06
C LEU A 22 -16.42 -5.34 -15.90
N LEU A 23 -15.72 -6.45 -15.62
CA LEU A 23 -14.43 -6.78 -16.23
C LEU A 23 -14.45 -8.05 -17.10
N LYS A 24 -15.62 -8.63 -17.39
CA LYS A 24 -15.74 -9.90 -18.14
C LYS A 24 -15.05 -9.86 -19.51
N ASP A 25 -15.18 -8.75 -20.22
CA ASP A 25 -14.60 -8.54 -21.56
C ASP A 25 -13.45 -7.52 -21.52
N HIS A 26 -12.83 -7.33 -20.34
CA HIS A 26 -11.79 -6.32 -20.16
C HIS A 26 -10.54 -6.69 -20.94
N LYS A 27 -10.10 -5.81 -21.84
CA LYS A 27 -8.82 -5.97 -22.53
C LYS A 27 -7.67 -5.58 -21.60
N VAL A 28 -6.80 -6.54 -21.30
CA VAL A 28 -5.63 -6.30 -20.44
C VAL A 28 -4.70 -5.25 -21.06
N GLN A 29 -4.39 -4.23 -20.27
CA GLN A 29 -3.39 -3.23 -20.60
C GLN A 29 -2.07 -3.64 -19.95
N MET A 30 -1.09 -4.13 -20.73
CA MET A 30 0.17 -4.66 -20.15
C MET A 30 1.09 -3.58 -19.56
N GLN A 31 0.98 -2.33 -20.01
CA GLN A 31 1.77 -1.19 -19.53
C GLN A 31 0.96 0.11 -19.58
N PRO A 32 1.20 1.07 -18.69
CA PRO A 32 0.58 2.40 -18.76
C PRO A 32 0.98 3.12 -20.06
N ASN A 33 0.11 3.97 -20.58
CA ASN A 33 0.39 4.71 -21.82
C ASN A 33 1.46 5.78 -21.63
N HIS A 34 1.52 6.37 -20.44
CA HIS A 34 2.56 7.31 -20.05
C HIS A 34 3.08 6.91 -18.67
N PHE A 35 4.35 6.58 -18.61
CA PHE A 35 5.05 6.59 -17.34
C PHE A 35 5.34 8.04 -16.95
N PRO A 36 5.13 8.44 -15.68
CA PRO A 36 5.67 9.71 -15.21
C PRO A 36 7.18 9.72 -15.45
N VAL A 37 7.71 10.86 -15.91
CA VAL A 37 9.05 11.06 -16.51
C VAL A 37 10.24 10.58 -15.66
N TRP A 38 10.01 10.11 -14.44
CA TRP A 38 11.01 9.82 -13.40
C TRP A 38 11.01 8.37 -12.92
N MET A 39 10.47 7.43 -13.70
CA MET A 39 10.97 6.06 -13.57
C MET A 39 12.24 6.02 -14.39
N ASP A 40 13.38 6.24 -13.73
CA ASP A 40 14.65 5.84 -14.29
C ASP A 40 14.55 4.34 -14.57
N ILE A 41 14.33 3.98 -15.84
CA ILE A 41 14.49 2.62 -16.35
C ILE A 41 15.99 2.23 -16.34
N GLN A 42 16.87 3.14 -15.89
CA GLN A 42 18.29 2.89 -15.75
C GLN A 42 18.61 2.22 -14.41
N THR A 43 18.77 0.90 -14.51
CA THR A 43 19.54 0.03 -13.60
C THR A 43 19.07 0.01 -12.15
N LEU A 44 18.28 -1.02 -11.82
CA LEU A 44 18.10 -1.50 -10.45
C LEU A 44 19.46 -1.58 -9.72
N PRO A 45 19.69 -0.84 -8.63
CA PRO A 45 20.66 -1.25 -7.64
C PRO A 45 20.13 -2.54 -7.01
N SER A 46 20.96 -3.58 -7.08
CA SER A 46 20.73 -4.92 -6.55
C SER A 46 20.52 -4.92 -5.04
N ASP A 47 19.29 -4.73 -4.58
CA ASP A 47 18.75 -5.38 -3.40
C ASP A 47 17.37 -5.89 -3.87
N GLU A 48 17.37 -7.08 -4.48
CA GLU A 48 16.23 -7.64 -5.19
C GLU A 48 15.00 -7.77 -4.25
N PRO A 49 13.86 -7.12 -4.57
CA PRO A 49 12.60 -7.60 -4.00
C PRO A 49 12.43 -9.04 -4.46
N SER A 50 12.00 -9.93 -3.56
CA SER A 50 11.78 -11.37 -3.80
C SER A 50 11.25 -11.64 -5.23
N ILE A 51 12.14 -11.87 -6.19
CA ILE A 51 11.76 -11.99 -7.60
C ILE A 51 11.03 -13.32 -7.72
N ILE A 52 9.78 -13.26 -8.15
CA ILE A 52 9.01 -14.46 -8.44
C ILE A 52 9.27 -14.84 -9.89
N GLU A 53 9.62 -16.10 -10.12
CA GLU A 53 9.92 -16.62 -11.46
C GLU A 53 8.65 -17.17 -12.14
N CYS A 54 7.74 -16.28 -12.57
CA CYS A 54 6.66 -16.69 -13.45
C CYS A 54 6.99 -16.45 -14.93
N PRO A 55 6.60 -17.35 -15.86
CA PRO A 55 6.77 -17.15 -17.29
C PRO A 55 6.10 -15.86 -17.80
N THR A 56 6.66 -15.28 -18.87
CA THR A 56 6.02 -14.15 -19.56
C THR A 56 4.62 -14.55 -20.04
N GLY A 57 3.63 -13.66 -19.86
CA GLY A 57 2.22 -13.95 -20.13
C GLY A 57 1.45 -14.50 -18.93
N THR A 58 2.13 -14.81 -17.82
CA THR A 58 1.50 -15.25 -16.58
C THR A 58 1.72 -14.28 -15.44
N ILE A 59 0.94 -14.40 -14.37
CA ILE A 59 1.10 -13.65 -13.13
C ILE A 59 1.23 -14.59 -11.92
N PRO A 60 2.07 -14.26 -10.92
CA PRO A 60 2.15 -15.01 -9.69
C PRO A 60 0.97 -14.73 -8.77
N ILE A 61 0.31 -15.80 -8.33
CA ILE A 61 -0.71 -15.81 -7.28
C ILE A 61 -0.15 -16.59 -6.09
N LEU A 62 -0.06 -15.95 -4.92
CA LEU A 62 0.37 -16.63 -3.71
C LEU A 62 -0.64 -17.72 -3.32
N ARG A 63 -0.16 -18.94 -3.14
CA ARG A 63 -0.99 -20.06 -2.69
C ARG A 63 -1.21 -19.95 -1.18
N THR A 64 -2.46 -19.80 -0.77
CA THR A 64 -2.86 -19.79 0.64
C THR A 64 -3.32 -21.18 1.08
N ASN A 65 -2.77 -21.72 2.16
CA ASN A 65 -3.11 -23.05 2.69
C ASN A 65 -4.47 -23.11 3.43
N GLY A 66 -5.23 -22.01 3.47
CA GLY A 66 -6.52 -21.93 4.15
C GLY A 66 -7.68 -21.88 3.17
N SER A 67 -8.56 -22.88 3.19
CA SER A 67 -9.82 -22.94 2.42
C SER A 67 -10.90 -21.95 2.91
N GLY A 68 -10.53 -20.89 3.62
CA GLY A 68 -11.48 -19.90 4.12
C GLY A 68 -11.50 -18.74 3.15
N THR A 69 -12.65 -18.48 2.54
CA THR A 69 -13.02 -17.09 2.19
C THR A 69 -12.76 -16.26 3.44
N ILE A 70 -11.64 -15.55 3.48
CA ILE A 70 -11.42 -14.53 4.50
C ILE A 70 -12.54 -13.54 4.23
N ALA A 71 -13.55 -13.55 5.11
CA ALA A 71 -14.67 -12.63 5.04
C ALA A 71 -14.07 -11.25 4.79
N ALA A 72 -14.59 -10.58 3.76
CA ALA A 72 -14.19 -9.24 3.35
C ALA A 72 -13.72 -8.43 4.55
N HIS A 73 -12.58 -7.75 4.43
CA HIS A 73 -12.04 -6.84 5.45
C HIS A 73 -13.13 -5.88 5.92
N SER A 74 -13.91 -6.24 6.93
CA SER A 74 -14.99 -5.38 7.35
C SER A 74 -14.32 -4.17 8.00
N TYR A 75 -14.47 -3.00 7.38
CA TYR A 75 -14.08 -1.70 7.96
C TYR A 75 -14.85 -1.39 9.27
N ASP A 76 -15.68 -2.31 9.74
CA ASP A 76 -16.41 -2.27 11.01
C ASP A 76 -15.55 -2.64 12.23
N GLY A 77 -14.23 -2.84 12.02
CA GLY A 77 -13.24 -3.00 13.08
C GLY A 77 -12.76 -1.66 13.65
N GLN A 78 -12.01 -1.74 14.75
CA GLN A 78 -11.31 -0.57 15.29
C GLN A 78 -10.18 -0.19 14.33
N LEU A 79 -9.87 1.11 14.26
CA LEU A 79 -8.81 1.66 13.42
C LEU A 79 -8.07 2.77 14.17
N GLU A 80 -6.74 2.71 14.17
CA GLU A 80 -5.89 3.83 14.56
C GLU A 80 -4.84 4.09 13.48
N SER A 81 -4.49 5.35 13.29
CA SER A 81 -3.54 5.77 12.25
C SER A 81 -2.55 6.78 12.80
N ALA A 82 -1.35 6.80 12.22
CA ALA A 82 -0.37 7.85 12.44
C ALA A 82 0.39 8.10 11.14
N GLY A 83 0.32 9.33 10.61
CA GLY A 83 0.94 9.64 9.33
C GLY A 83 0.72 11.09 8.89
N LEU A 84 0.88 11.31 7.59
CA LEU A 84 0.64 12.59 6.93
C LEU A 84 -0.61 12.48 6.06
N ILE A 85 -1.52 13.44 6.18
CA ILE A 85 -2.71 13.56 5.32
C ILE A 85 -2.54 14.77 4.41
N TYR A 86 -2.82 14.57 3.12
CA TYR A 86 -3.02 15.63 2.14
C TYR A 86 -4.51 15.80 1.84
N GLN A 87 -4.97 17.05 1.71
CA GLN A 87 -6.33 17.40 1.25
C GLN A 87 -6.28 18.27 0.01
N GLY A 88 -6.96 17.83 -1.04
CA GLY A 88 -7.00 18.49 -2.35
C GLY A 88 -7.06 17.48 -3.48
N ASP A 89 -7.11 17.96 -4.72
CA ASP A 89 -7.13 17.08 -5.89
C ASP A 89 -5.88 16.17 -5.93
N VAL A 90 -6.11 14.87 -6.14
CA VAL A 90 -5.07 13.83 -6.23
C VAL A 90 -5.24 13.03 -7.51
N ASP A 91 -4.30 13.17 -8.43
CA ASP A 91 -4.20 12.33 -9.62
C ASP A 91 -3.25 11.13 -9.45
N GLY A 92 -2.58 11.07 -8.31
CA GLY A 92 -1.65 10.01 -7.95
C GLY A 92 -0.87 10.36 -6.70
N VAL A 93 -0.31 9.34 -6.05
CA VAL A 93 0.50 9.43 -4.84
C VAL A 93 1.78 8.63 -5.01
N ARG A 94 2.87 9.11 -4.43
CA ARG A 94 4.16 8.42 -4.40
C ARG A 94 4.77 8.59 -3.01
N GLY A 95 5.44 7.54 -2.54
CA GLY A 95 6.16 7.56 -1.29
C GLY A 95 7.17 6.42 -1.18
N VAL A 96 8.24 6.68 -0.42
CA VAL A 96 9.23 5.67 -0.06
C VAL A 96 8.97 5.26 1.39
N LEU A 97 8.46 4.04 1.57
CA LEU A 97 8.02 3.50 2.85
C LEU A 97 9.16 2.73 3.51
N ASN A 98 9.43 3.00 4.78
CA ASN A 98 10.33 2.17 5.58
C ASN A 98 9.61 0.90 6.06
N VAL A 99 10.24 -0.26 5.86
CA VAL A 99 9.61 -1.57 6.08
C VAL A 99 10.00 -2.14 7.43
N TRP A 100 9.02 -2.46 8.26
CA TRP A 100 9.16 -3.10 9.57
C TRP A 100 8.23 -4.30 9.71
N GLU A 101 8.54 -5.17 10.66
CA GLU A 101 7.71 -6.34 11.02
C GLU A 101 7.11 -6.14 12.43
N PRO A 102 6.11 -5.24 12.57
CA PRO A 102 5.51 -4.93 13.87
C PRO A 102 4.78 -6.12 14.48
N LYS A 103 4.77 -6.20 15.81
CA LYS A 103 4.01 -7.22 16.54
C LYS A 103 2.53 -6.88 16.61
N VAL A 104 1.69 -7.84 16.25
CA VAL A 104 0.22 -7.75 16.39
C VAL A 104 -0.25 -8.56 17.60
N ASN A 105 -1.15 -7.98 18.41
CA ASN A 105 -1.64 -8.60 19.64
C ASN A 105 -2.69 -9.69 19.40
N ASN A 106 -3.41 -9.60 18.27
CA ASN A 106 -4.47 -10.51 17.88
C ASN A 106 -4.21 -10.96 16.44
N SER A 107 -4.42 -12.25 16.14
CA SER A 107 -4.28 -12.78 14.78
C SER A 107 -5.19 -12.08 13.76
N LYS A 108 -6.32 -11.51 14.22
CA LYS A 108 -7.29 -10.74 13.42
C LYS A 108 -6.95 -9.24 13.35
N ASP A 109 -5.97 -8.77 14.12
CA ASP A 109 -5.45 -7.42 13.98
C ASP A 109 -4.34 -7.38 12.92
N SER A 110 -4.11 -6.19 12.40
CA SER A 110 -3.10 -5.91 11.40
C SER A 110 -2.41 -4.59 11.66
N SER A 111 -1.17 -4.50 11.20
CA SER A 111 -0.37 -3.27 11.26
C SER A 111 0.31 -3.06 9.91
N ALA A 112 0.00 -1.93 9.27
CA ALA A 112 0.38 -1.61 7.92
C ALA A 112 1.24 -0.34 7.85
N MET A 113 2.12 -0.28 6.87
CA MET A 113 2.85 0.90 6.41
C MET A 113 2.47 1.09 4.94
N CYS A 114 1.78 2.18 4.61
CA CYS A 114 1.09 2.29 3.32
C CYS A 114 1.04 3.71 2.76
N VAL A 115 0.77 3.77 1.46
CA VAL A 115 0.27 4.96 0.76
C VAL A 115 -1.15 4.68 0.29
N GLU A 116 -1.99 5.68 0.44
CA GLU A 116 -3.44 5.56 0.34
C GLU A 116 -3.99 6.81 -0.33
N MET A 117 -4.96 6.66 -1.22
CA MET A 117 -5.72 7.80 -1.74
C MET A 117 -7.21 7.48 -1.76
N LYS A 118 -8.02 8.52 -1.62
CA LYS A 118 -9.46 8.40 -1.54
C LYS A 118 -10.16 9.53 -2.29
N SER A 119 -11.44 9.31 -2.54
CA SER A 119 -12.36 10.31 -3.08
C SER A 119 -13.74 10.08 -2.50
N GLY A 120 -14.43 11.14 -2.13
CA GLY A 120 -15.81 11.09 -1.64
C GLY A 120 -15.95 11.57 -0.19
N GLY A 121 -17.19 11.53 0.30
CA GLY A 121 -17.55 12.02 1.63
C GLY A 121 -17.62 10.91 2.68
N GLU A 122 -17.82 11.30 3.94
CA GLU A 122 -17.81 10.37 5.10
C GLU A 122 -18.68 9.12 4.93
N GLN A 123 -19.81 9.21 4.22
CA GLN A 123 -20.74 8.09 4.06
C GLN A 123 -20.48 7.23 2.81
N HIS A 124 -19.83 7.80 1.79
CA HIS A 124 -19.58 7.13 0.51
C HIS A 124 -18.23 7.63 -0.03
N THR A 125 -17.20 6.83 0.20
CA THR A 125 -15.81 7.11 -0.18
C THR A 125 -15.26 5.90 -0.93
N ASP A 126 -14.65 6.11 -2.09
CA ASP A 126 -13.78 5.10 -2.68
C ASP A 126 -12.34 5.29 -2.16
N ARG A 127 -11.63 4.18 -1.97
CA ARG A 127 -10.26 4.18 -1.47
C ARG A 127 -9.43 3.16 -2.24
N ILE A 128 -8.19 3.51 -2.55
CA ILE A 128 -7.18 2.57 -3.06
C ILE A 128 -5.88 2.80 -2.30
N GLY A 129 -5.16 1.72 -2.01
CA GLY A 129 -3.94 1.78 -1.24
C GLY A 129 -3.01 0.61 -1.54
N ALA A 130 -1.73 0.84 -1.27
CA ALA A 130 -0.70 -0.18 -1.38
C ALA A 130 0.39 0.05 -0.36
N GLY A 131 1.01 -1.03 0.09
CA GLY A 131 2.06 -0.97 1.08
C GLY A 131 2.42 -2.33 1.61
N VAL A 132 2.98 -2.36 2.80
CA VAL A 132 3.30 -3.60 3.50
C VAL A 132 2.49 -3.71 4.77
N ARG A 133 2.13 -4.93 5.17
CA ARG A 133 1.45 -5.17 6.43
C ARG A 133 1.89 -6.49 7.06
N VAL A 134 1.76 -6.56 8.38
CA VAL A 134 1.73 -7.81 9.14
C VAL A 134 0.27 -8.12 9.42
N PHE A 135 -0.23 -9.25 8.89
CA PHE A 135 -1.60 -9.70 9.16
C PHE A 135 -1.72 -11.23 9.19
N PRO A 136 -1.72 -11.84 10.40
CA PRO A 136 -1.68 -13.28 10.55
C PRO A 136 -2.87 -14.03 9.95
N THR A 137 -4.09 -13.52 10.11
CA THR A 137 -5.27 -14.18 9.54
C THR A 137 -5.23 -14.21 8.01
N LEU A 138 -4.66 -13.18 7.38
CA LEU A 138 -4.54 -13.12 5.91
C LEU A 138 -3.39 -13.96 5.38
N SER A 139 -2.23 -13.88 6.03
CA SER A 139 -0.99 -14.43 5.48
C SER A 139 -0.67 -15.82 6.01
N GLY A 140 -1.28 -16.25 7.12
CA GLY A 140 -0.93 -17.48 7.82
C GLY A 140 0.36 -17.39 8.65
N ASP A 141 0.99 -16.21 8.71
CA ASP A 141 2.23 -15.94 9.44
C ASP A 141 2.28 -14.50 9.96
N THR A 142 3.34 -14.16 10.69
CA THR A 142 3.56 -12.81 11.23
C THR A 142 4.61 -12.04 10.43
N PHE A 143 4.85 -12.40 9.17
CA PHE A 143 5.85 -11.71 8.35
C PHE A 143 5.30 -10.44 7.72
N VAL A 144 6.18 -9.48 7.48
CA VAL A 144 5.83 -8.29 6.70
C VAL A 144 5.72 -8.63 5.21
N ARG A 145 4.53 -8.43 4.64
CA ARG A 145 4.20 -8.80 3.27
C ARG A 145 3.64 -7.62 2.50
N PHE A 146 3.88 -7.57 1.20
CA PHE A 146 3.36 -6.55 0.30
C PHE A 146 1.90 -6.85 -0.06
N HIS A 147 1.02 -5.87 0.11
CA HIS A 147 -0.41 -6.01 -0.13
C HIS A 147 -0.98 -4.75 -0.78
N ILE A 148 -2.11 -4.94 -1.47
CA ILE A 148 -2.95 -3.85 -1.96
C ILE A 148 -4.30 -3.91 -1.27
N SER A 149 -4.93 -2.76 -1.09
CA SER A 149 -6.29 -2.66 -0.57
C SER A 149 -7.10 -1.69 -1.41
N TRP A 150 -8.40 -1.94 -1.49
CA TRP A 150 -9.33 -0.96 -2.01
C TRP A 150 -10.70 -1.10 -1.37
N TYR A 151 -11.48 -0.03 -1.45
CA TYR A 151 -12.83 0.04 -0.94
C TYR A 151 -13.72 0.71 -1.97
N ASP A 152 -14.80 0.03 -2.32
CA ASP A 152 -15.89 0.54 -3.13
C ASP A 152 -16.94 1.15 -2.19
N GLY A 153 -17.03 2.47 -2.21
CA GLY A 153 -17.90 3.25 -1.34
C GLY A 153 -19.38 3.15 -1.72
N LEU A 154 -19.69 2.80 -2.97
CA LEU A 154 -21.06 2.66 -3.44
C LEU A 154 -21.68 1.37 -2.90
N TYR A 155 -20.96 0.26 -2.99
CA TYR A 155 -21.43 -1.04 -2.51
C TYR A 155 -20.94 -1.40 -1.10
N LYS A 156 -20.14 -0.53 -0.47
CA LYS A 156 -19.54 -0.71 0.84
C LYS A 156 -18.75 -2.02 0.95
N LYS A 157 -17.94 -2.31 -0.08
CA LYS A 157 -17.14 -3.53 -0.16
C LYS A 157 -15.66 -3.19 -0.13
N SER A 158 -14.96 -3.79 0.81
CA SER A 158 -13.50 -3.75 0.86
C SER A 158 -12.89 -4.96 0.16
N CYS A 159 -11.62 -4.81 -0.18
CA CYS A 159 -10.82 -5.88 -0.71
C CYS A 159 -9.37 -5.75 -0.30
N ILE A 160 -8.72 -6.91 -0.17
CA ILE A 160 -7.27 -7.02 -0.12
C ILE A 160 -6.84 -8.08 -1.12
N ASP A 161 -5.82 -7.74 -1.90
CA ASP A 161 -5.23 -8.59 -2.96
C ASP A 161 -6.29 -9.26 -3.84
N PHE A 162 -6.19 -10.58 -4.03
CA PHE A 162 -7.10 -11.36 -4.86
C PHE A 162 -8.25 -12.02 -4.09
N ASN A 163 -8.48 -11.62 -2.83
CA ASN A 163 -9.63 -12.12 -2.04
C ASN A 163 -10.98 -11.63 -2.59
N CYS A 164 -10.95 -10.65 -3.48
CA CYS A 164 -12.07 -10.27 -4.31
C CYS A 164 -11.57 -9.91 -5.72
N PRO A 165 -12.48 -9.81 -6.71
CA PRO A 165 -12.11 -9.44 -8.06
C PRO A 165 -12.05 -7.92 -8.25
N GLY A 166 -11.16 -7.42 -9.12
CA GLY A 166 -11.13 -6.02 -9.55
C GLY A 166 -9.74 -5.53 -9.97
N PHE A 167 -8.70 -5.84 -9.20
CA PHE A 167 -7.34 -5.46 -9.54
C PHE A 167 -6.77 -6.35 -10.65
N VAL A 168 -6.30 -5.73 -11.74
CA VAL A 168 -5.68 -6.44 -12.87
C VAL A 168 -4.17 -6.39 -12.72
N GLN A 169 -3.56 -7.51 -12.31
CA GLN A 169 -2.11 -7.67 -12.25
C GLN A 169 -1.55 -8.02 -13.63
N VAL A 170 -0.38 -7.50 -13.95
CA VAL A 170 0.32 -7.74 -15.23
C VAL A 170 1.79 -8.11 -15.06
N SER A 171 2.37 -7.86 -13.88
CA SER A 171 3.75 -8.25 -13.58
C SER A 171 3.84 -9.75 -13.30
N HIS A 172 4.80 -10.40 -13.95
CA HIS A 172 5.20 -11.78 -13.71
C HIS A 172 6.29 -11.91 -12.63
N LYS A 173 6.79 -10.78 -12.10
CA LYS A 173 7.96 -10.72 -11.20
C LYS A 173 7.61 -10.41 -9.74
N VAL A 174 6.46 -9.76 -9.52
CA VAL A 174 6.01 -9.31 -8.21
C VAL A 174 4.62 -9.87 -7.97
N GLY A 175 4.42 -10.51 -6.82
CA GLY A 175 3.17 -11.12 -6.43
C GLY A 175 2.62 -10.44 -5.19
N LEU A 176 1.31 -10.22 -5.19
CA LEU A 176 0.61 -9.77 -4.00
C LEU A 176 0.73 -10.83 -2.88
N GLY A 177 0.89 -10.37 -1.64
CA GLY A 177 1.20 -11.21 -0.49
C GLY A 177 2.67 -11.61 -0.38
N ALA A 178 3.56 -11.21 -1.30
CA ALA A 178 4.97 -11.56 -1.22
C ALA A 178 5.66 -10.99 0.02
N ARG A 179 6.47 -11.83 0.68
CA ARG A 179 7.24 -11.39 1.84
C ARG A 179 8.35 -10.44 1.41
N VAL A 180 8.45 -9.32 2.12
CA VAL A 180 9.54 -8.36 1.95
C VAL A 180 10.68 -8.74 2.91
N ARG A 181 11.88 -8.96 2.37
CA ARG A 181 13.06 -9.35 3.15
C ARG A 181 14.31 -8.62 2.67
N PRO A 182 15.25 -8.30 3.59
CA PRO A 182 15.06 -8.31 5.05
C PRO A 182 14.23 -7.09 5.49
N PRO A 183 13.44 -7.17 6.59
CA PRO A 183 12.86 -5.98 7.20
C PRO A 183 13.95 -5.09 7.83
N SER A 184 13.59 -3.85 8.19
CA SER A 184 14.48 -2.96 8.91
C SER A 184 14.82 -3.48 10.30
N VAL A 185 15.99 -3.09 10.79
CA VAL A 185 16.51 -3.46 12.12
C VAL A 185 16.70 -2.20 12.95
N TYR A 186 16.30 -2.25 14.22
CA TYR A 186 16.46 -1.16 15.18
C TYR A 186 17.93 -0.73 15.31
N HIS A 187 18.23 0.53 15.03
CA HIS A 187 19.58 1.12 14.87
C HIS A 187 20.52 0.33 13.94
N GLY A 188 19.95 -0.38 12.96
CA GLY A 188 20.67 -1.22 12.00
C GLY A 188 20.31 -0.92 10.55
N LYS A 189 20.43 -1.93 9.67
CA LYS A 189 20.07 -1.80 8.24
C LYS A 189 18.60 -1.36 8.14
N GLN A 190 18.36 -0.29 7.39
CA GLN A 190 17.02 0.21 7.09
C GLN A 190 16.61 -0.25 5.69
N THR A 191 15.48 -0.96 5.59
CA THR A 191 14.90 -1.38 4.31
C THR A 191 13.76 -0.44 3.94
N VAL A 192 13.70 -0.05 2.67
CA VAL A 192 12.63 0.78 2.14
C VAL A 192 12.02 0.16 0.89
N ILE A 193 10.79 0.53 0.59
CA ILE A 193 10.12 0.22 -0.67
C ILE A 193 9.55 1.46 -1.34
N HIS A 194 9.55 1.46 -2.68
CA HIS A 194 9.05 2.53 -3.52
C HIS A 194 7.65 2.19 -4.03
N ILE A 195 6.65 2.92 -3.54
CA ILE A 195 5.25 2.77 -3.97
C ILE A 195 4.79 4.01 -4.71
N GLN A 196 4.10 3.80 -5.82
CA GLN A 196 3.40 4.86 -6.52
C GLN A 196 2.10 4.35 -7.12
N ILE A 197 1.03 5.13 -6.92
CA ILE A 197 -0.27 4.97 -7.55
C ILE A 197 -0.52 6.21 -8.42
N PHE A 198 -0.98 6.05 -9.66
CA PHE A 198 -1.26 7.19 -10.53
C PHE A 198 -2.33 6.87 -11.56
N LYS A 199 -3.06 7.91 -12.00
CA LYS A 199 -4.03 7.77 -13.07
C LYS A 199 -3.34 7.84 -14.43
N ASP A 200 -3.54 6.83 -15.27
CA ASP A 200 -3.12 6.91 -16.68
C ASP A 200 -4.02 7.93 -17.40
N PRO A 201 -3.46 9.00 -18.00
CA PRO A 201 -4.26 10.04 -18.64
C PRO A 201 -5.02 9.56 -19.87
N VAL A 202 -4.60 8.44 -20.50
CA VAL A 202 -5.23 7.90 -21.71
C VAL A 202 -6.26 6.84 -21.35
N SER A 203 -5.85 5.75 -20.68
CA SER A 203 -6.77 4.65 -20.36
C SER A 203 -7.66 4.93 -19.14
N LYS A 204 -7.32 5.96 -18.35
CA LYS A 204 -7.97 6.34 -17.07
C LYS A 204 -7.81 5.32 -15.94
N ASN A 205 -7.12 4.21 -16.19
CA ASN A 205 -6.81 3.20 -15.17
C ASN A 205 -5.90 3.77 -14.07
N TRP A 206 -6.13 3.35 -12.84
CA TRP A 206 -5.27 3.65 -11.69
C TRP A 206 -4.14 2.62 -11.63
N TRP A 207 -2.96 2.99 -12.07
CA TRP A 207 -1.79 2.13 -12.11
C TRP A 207 -1.04 2.13 -10.79
N LEU A 208 -0.54 0.96 -10.40
CA LEU A 208 0.32 0.76 -9.25
C LEU A 208 1.70 0.29 -9.70
N THR A 209 2.72 0.88 -9.10
CA THR A 209 4.12 0.49 -9.25
C THR A 209 4.73 0.15 -7.90
N TYR A 210 5.60 -0.85 -7.90
CA TYR A 210 6.40 -1.32 -6.77
C TYR A 210 7.84 -1.47 -7.24
N GLU A 211 8.81 -0.85 -6.56
CA GLU A 211 10.23 -0.84 -6.98
C GLU A 211 10.41 -0.46 -8.46
N HIS A 212 9.68 0.56 -8.92
CA HIS A 212 9.68 1.04 -10.32
C HIS A 212 9.16 0.02 -11.35
N VAL A 213 8.60 -1.12 -10.91
CA VAL A 213 7.93 -2.10 -11.77
C VAL A 213 6.43 -1.82 -11.76
N ALA A 214 5.83 -1.68 -12.94
CA ALA A 214 4.36 -1.64 -13.07
C ALA A 214 3.81 -3.03 -12.72
N ILE A 215 3.07 -3.11 -11.61
CA ILE A 215 2.56 -4.39 -11.13
C ILE A 215 1.16 -4.70 -11.67
N GLY A 216 0.34 -3.67 -11.85
CA GLY A 216 -1.06 -3.80 -12.24
C GLY A 216 -1.81 -2.51 -12.07
N TYR A 217 -3.13 -2.57 -12.25
CA TYR A 217 -4.00 -1.41 -12.16
C TYR A 217 -5.41 -1.76 -11.71
N TRP A 218 -6.09 -0.77 -11.17
CA TRP A 218 -7.54 -0.79 -11.02
C TRP A 218 -8.21 -0.04 -12.19
N PRO A 219 -9.08 -0.70 -12.97
CA PRO A 219 -9.93 -0.01 -13.92
C PRO A 219 -10.78 1.06 -13.22
N SER A 220 -10.79 2.30 -13.76
CA SER A 220 -11.55 3.40 -13.13
C SER A 220 -13.06 3.15 -13.11
N ALA A 221 -13.56 2.27 -13.98
CA ALA A 221 -14.95 1.85 -14.02
C ALA A 221 -15.41 1.10 -12.77
N LEU A 222 -14.47 0.61 -11.95
CA LEU A 222 -14.77 -0.01 -10.65
C LEU A 222 -15.21 1.01 -9.59
N PHE A 223 -14.95 2.29 -9.81
CA PHE A 223 -15.13 3.34 -8.82
C PHE A 223 -16.14 4.37 -9.29
N GLU A 224 -16.86 4.93 -8.32
CA GLU A 224 -17.80 6.02 -8.57
C GLU A 224 -17.14 7.36 -8.21
N PHE A 225 -16.56 7.44 -7.01
CA PHE A 225 -15.91 8.62 -6.46
C PHE A 225 -14.47 8.74 -6.95
N LEU A 226 -13.72 7.63 -7.02
CA LEU A 226 -12.36 7.62 -7.59
C LEU A 226 -12.35 7.51 -9.12
N ARG A 227 -13.51 7.57 -9.79
CA ARG A 227 -13.60 7.46 -11.25
C ARG A 227 -12.72 8.46 -11.98
N ASN A 228 -12.67 9.71 -11.48
CA ASN A 228 -12.00 10.83 -12.13
C ASN A 228 -10.70 11.23 -11.42
N LYS A 229 -10.76 11.53 -10.12
CA LYS A 229 -9.62 11.97 -9.29
C LYS A 229 -9.86 11.60 -7.83
N GLY A 230 -8.82 11.65 -7.01
CA GLY A 230 -8.92 11.66 -5.54
C GLY A 230 -9.10 13.08 -4.99
N ASP A 231 -9.52 13.17 -3.73
CA ASP A 231 -9.65 14.42 -2.96
C ASP A 231 -8.79 14.45 -1.67
N ALA A 232 -8.16 13.32 -1.34
CA ALA A 232 -7.24 13.21 -0.22
C ALA A 232 -6.28 12.04 -0.41
N ALA A 233 -5.14 12.14 0.27
CA ALA A 233 -4.13 11.10 0.32
C ALA A 233 -3.53 10.94 1.73
N PHE A 234 -3.03 9.75 2.03
CA PHE A 234 -2.38 9.42 3.29
C PHE A 234 -1.09 8.65 3.07
N TRP A 235 -0.08 8.96 3.90
CA TRP A 235 1.17 8.23 4.00
C TRP A 235 1.49 7.97 5.47
N GLY A 236 1.69 6.71 5.85
CA GLY A 236 2.07 6.37 7.21
C GLY A 236 1.63 4.99 7.65
N GLY A 237 1.30 4.87 8.93
CA GLY A 237 0.91 3.63 9.56
C GLY A 237 -0.58 3.55 9.86
N ILE A 238 -1.16 2.36 9.66
CA ILE A 238 -2.55 2.05 9.99
C ILE A 238 -2.57 0.74 10.75
N VAL A 239 -3.22 0.72 11.91
CA VAL A 239 -3.57 -0.50 12.64
C VAL A 239 -5.08 -0.71 12.57
N GLU A 240 -5.49 -1.92 12.24
CA GLU A 240 -6.88 -2.28 11.97
C GLU A 240 -7.19 -3.67 12.53
N GLY A 241 -8.37 -3.83 13.13
CA GLY A 241 -8.85 -5.11 13.63
C GLY A 241 -9.77 -4.99 14.84
N PRO A 242 -10.24 -6.13 15.38
CA PRO A 242 -11.16 -6.14 16.52
C PRO A 242 -10.59 -5.52 17.80
N THR A 243 -9.26 -5.47 17.95
CA THR A 243 -8.60 -4.93 19.14
C THR A 243 -7.66 -3.76 18.85
N ALA A 244 -7.74 -3.16 17.66
CA ALA A 244 -6.78 -2.16 17.20
C ALA A 244 -6.72 -0.87 18.05
N SER A 245 -7.76 -0.52 18.80
CA SER A 245 -7.77 0.63 19.73
C SER A 245 -7.80 0.22 21.20
N SER A 246 -8.31 -0.97 21.53
CA SER A 246 -8.44 -1.45 22.91
C SER A 246 -7.21 -2.20 23.42
N ASN A 247 -6.53 -2.95 22.54
CA ASN A 247 -5.27 -3.64 22.79
C ASN A 247 -4.36 -3.51 21.56
N SER A 248 -4.05 -2.26 21.26
CA SER A 248 -3.50 -1.77 20.02
C SER A 248 -2.15 -2.44 19.67
N PRO A 249 -1.96 -2.94 18.43
CA PRO A 249 -0.69 -3.46 17.93
C PRO A 249 0.47 -2.46 17.95
N GLN A 250 1.70 -2.93 17.71
CA GLN A 250 2.78 -2.02 17.34
C GLN A 250 2.51 -1.39 15.98
N MET A 251 2.93 -0.14 15.77
CA MET A 251 2.88 0.53 14.46
C MET A 251 4.29 0.86 13.97
N GLY A 252 4.57 0.57 12.70
CA GLY A 252 5.89 0.81 12.10
C GLY A 252 6.96 -0.04 12.81
N SER A 253 7.98 0.62 13.36
CA SER A 253 9.05 -0.06 14.11
C SER A 253 8.61 -0.53 15.50
N GLY A 254 7.45 -0.10 15.98
CA GLY A 254 7.06 -0.25 17.38
C GLY A 254 7.67 0.80 18.30
N HIS A 255 8.35 1.83 17.77
CA HIS A 255 8.95 2.92 18.54
C HIS A 255 8.33 4.27 18.17
N PHE A 256 8.40 5.22 19.11
CA PHE A 256 7.87 6.57 18.90
C PHE A 256 8.70 7.36 17.88
N ALA A 257 8.04 8.26 17.16
CA ALA A 257 8.63 9.09 16.11
C ALA A 257 9.83 9.95 16.57
N SER A 258 9.89 10.28 17.86
CA SER A 258 10.99 11.04 18.47
C SER A 258 12.35 10.37 18.32
N GLU A 259 12.39 9.04 18.18
CA GLU A 259 13.63 8.28 17.99
C GLU A 259 14.28 8.54 16.62
N GLY A 260 13.51 8.96 15.62
CA GLY A 260 14.04 9.34 14.30
C GLY A 260 14.63 8.17 13.51
N TYR A 261 15.59 8.47 12.63
CA TYR A 261 16.15 7.49 11.68
C TYR A 261 16.86 6.35 12.41
N GLY A 262 16.54 5.11 12.03
CA GLY A 262 17.08 3.90 12.67
C GLY A 262 16.21 3.37 13.81
N GLY A 263 15.50 4.23 14.53
CA GLY A 263 14.62 3.84 15.64
C GLY A 263 13.14 3.83 15.28
N ALA A 264 12.65 4.91 14.67
CA ALA A 264 11.26 5.08 14.26
C ALA A 264 11.05 4.68 12.79
N ALA A 265 9.80 4.31 12.45
CA ALA A 265 9.42 4.18 11.04
C ALA A 265 9.35 5.57 10.38
N PHE A 266 9.54 5.60 9.07
CA PHE A 266 9.44 6.81 8.29
C PHE A 266 8.81 6.56 6.92
N VAL A 267 8.25 7.64 6.38
CA VAL A 267 7.97 7.77 4.95
C VAL A 267 8.68 9.02 4.44
N LYS A 268 9.35 8.90 3.30
CA LYS A 268 10.10 10.00 2.66
C LYS A 268 9.74 10.10 1.18
N ASN A 269 10.23 11.15 0.52
CA ASN A 269 9.86 11.47 -0.87
C ASN A 269 8.33 11.45 -1.07
N ILE A 270 7.60 12.06 -0.14
CA ILE A 270 6.14 12.22 -0.26
C ILE A 270 5.85 13.17 -1.42
N GLN A 271 5.10 12.67 -2.40
CA GLN A 271 4.76 13.41 -3.60
C GLN A 271 3.34 13.08 -4.09
N ILE A 272 2.72 14.05 -4.76
CA ILE A 272 1.45 13.93 -5.46
C ILE A 272 1.65 14.10 -6.97
N ALA A 273 0.85 13.43 -7.79
CA ALA A 273 0.95 13.58 -9.24
C ALA A 273 0.44 14.95 -9.67
N ASN A 274 1.19 15.60 -10.55
CA ASN A 274 0.80 16.79 -11.27
C ASN A 274 0.54 16.42 -12.73
N ASN A 275 -0.72 16.11 -13.06
CA ASN A 275 -1.08 15.66 -14.41
C ASN A 275 -0.89 16.73 -15.48
N GLU A 276 -1.01 18.03 -15.14
CA GLU A 276 -0.77 19.12 -16.09
C GLU A 276 0.68 19.12 -16.60
N LYS A 277 1.62 18.70 -15.74
CA LYS A 277 3.04 18.70 -16.05
C LYS A 277 3.64 17.31 -16.27
N GLY A 278 2.88 16.25 -16.01
CA GLY A 278 3.29 14.85 -16.22
C GLY A 278 4.34 14.32 -15.24
N TYR A 279 4.46 14.90 -14.04
CA TYR A 279 5.44 14.48 -13.03
C TYR A 279 4.90 14.56 -11.59
N PHE A 280 5.65 14.03 -10.63
CA PHE A 280 5.30 14.03 -9.20
C PHE A 280 5.93 15.23 -8.48
N ASP A 281 5.12 16.03 -7.81
CA ASP A 281 5.53 17.22 -7.07
C ASP A 281 5.44 16.98 -5.56
N THR A 282 6.31 17.65 -4.79
CA THR A 282 6.12 17.72 -3.33
C THR A 282 4.87 18.56 -3.05
N PRO A 283 3.90 18.05 -2.25
CA PRO A 283 2.68 18.80 -1.96
C PRO A 283 2.98 20.08 -1.17
N ASP A 284 2.12 21.09 -1.31
CA ASP A 284 2.20 22.31 -0.52
C ASP A 284 2.05 21.98 0.97
N LYS A 285 2.92 22.55 1.82
CA LYS A 285 2.88 22.35 3.27
C LYS A 285 1.56 22.77 3.90
N SER A 286 0.84 23.72 3.31
CA SER A 286 -0.48 24.18 3.78
C SER A 286 -1.60 23.16 3.53
N GLN A 287 -1.40 22.24 2.58
CA GLN A 287 -2.37 21.20 2.24
C GLN A 287 -2.09 19.87 2.94
N VAL A 288 -0.99 19.77 3.69
CA VAL A 288 -0.61 18.56 4.41
C VAL A 288 -0.58 18.78 5.91
N ARG A 289 -1.05 17.77 6.65
CA ARG A 289 -1.08 17.78 8.12
C ARG A 289 -0.62 16.45 8.69
N PRO A 290 0.31 16.44 9.66
CA PRO A 290 0.58 15.24 10.43
C PRO A 290 -0.59 14.96 11.37
N GLU A 291 -1.05 13.72 11.42
CA GLU A 291 -2.17 13.29 12.23
C GLU A 291 -1.87 11.96 12.93
N SER A 292 -2.35 11.84 14.17
CA SER A 292 -2.37 10.58 14.92
C SER A 292 -3.73 10.44 15.59
N SER A 293 -4.34 9.27 15.47
CA SER A 293 -5.62 8.94 16.11
C SER A 293 -5.52 8.94 17.63
N ASP A 294 -4.39 8.51 18.18
CA ASP A 294 -4.10 8.53 19.62
C ASP A 294 -2.61 8.78 19.87
N LYS A 295 -2.29 10.02 20.27
CA LYS A 295 -0.92 10.47 20.50
C LYS A 295 -0.24 9.80 21.69
N SER A 296 -1.00 9.16 22.59
CA SER A 296 -0.43 8.39 23.70
C SER A 296 0.15 7.05 23.25
N LYS A 297 -0.32 6.53 22.11
CA LYS A 297 0.07 5.23 21.54
C LYS A 297 0.99 5.36 20.34
N TYR A 298 0.72 6.32 19.47
CA TYR A 298 1.48 6.55 18.24
C TYR A 298 1.76 8.03 18.03
N THR A 299 3.00 8.37 17.71
CA THR A 299 3.40 9.76 17.45
C THR A 299 3.74 9.96 15.98
N VAL A 300 3.64 11.21 15.54
CA VAL A 300 4.12 11.69 14.23
C VAL A 300 4.96 12.93 14.49
N GLU A 301 6.21 12.90 14.08
CA GLU A 301 7.18 13.97 14.37
C GLU A 301 8.10 14.25 13.19
N ARG A 302 8.84 15.36 13.31
CA ARG A 302 9.87 15.81 12.36
C ARG A 302 9.34 15.87 10.92
N PHE A 303 8.18 16.51 10.78
CA PHE A 303 7.62 16.87 9.49
C PHE A 303 8.51 17.93 8.83
N GLU A 304 9.32 17.48 7.88
CA GLU A 304 10.40 18.26 7.31
C GLU A 304 10.45 18.10 5.79
N TYR A 305 11.02 19.11 5.13
CA TYR A 305 11.40 19.04 3.73
C TYR A 305 12.91 19.26 3.64
N SER A 306 13.61 18.42 2.88
CA SER A 306 14.98 18.72 2.44
C SER A 306 15.15 18.36 0.96
N LYS A 307 16.12 19.00 0.31
CA LYS A 307 16.45 18.73 -1.09
C LYS A 307 16.86 17.28 -1.36
N TYR A 308 17.42 16.58 -0.36
CA TYR A 308 17.98 15.23 -0.52
C TYR A 308 17.01 14.10 -0.18
N VAL A 309 16.08 14.33 0.77
CA VAL A 309 15.12 13.30 1.24
C VAL A 309 13.67 13.61 0.88
N GLY A 310 13.44 14.74 0.19
CA GLY A 310 12.10 15.26 -0.08
C GLY A 310 11.35 15.62 1.19
N MET A 311 10.03 15.66 1.09
CA MET A 311 9.14 15.73 2.25
C MET A 311 9.11 14.39 2.97
N ARG A 312 9.26 14.41 4.29
CA ARG A 312 9.26 13.22 5.15
C ARG A 312 8.54 13.44 6.48
N ILE A 313 8.15 12.34 7.10
CA ILE A 313 7.75 12.25 8.51
C ILE A 313 8.37 11.01 9.16
N PHE A 314 8.53 11.06 10.47
CA PHE A 314 8.68 9.85 11.29
C PHE A 314 7.35 9.56 11.98
N TYR A 315 7.03 8.28 12.15
CA TYR A 315 5.82 7.83 12.81
C TYR A 315 6.04 6.47 13.48
N GLY A 316 5.13 6.11 14.37
CA GLY A 316 5.09 4.79 15.00
C GLY A 316 4.81 4.87 16.48
N GLY A 317 4.83 3.70 17.12
CA GLY A 317 4.67 3.58 18.56
C GLY A 317 4.34 2.16 18.98
N LEU A 318 4.37 1.95 20.30
CA LEU A 318 4.23 0.64 20.93
C LEU A 318 2.78 0.15 20.95
N GLY A 319 1.79 1.01 20.69
CA GLY A 319 0.39 0.67 20.90
C GLY A 319 0.12 0.41 22.39
N SER A 320 -0.46 -0.75 22.71
CA SER A 320 -0.71 -1.18 24.09
C SER A 320 0.41 -2.06 24.69
N TYR A 321 1.50 -2.28 23.97
CA TYR A 321 2.66 -3.03 24.50
C TYR A 321 3.38 -2.21 25.59
N LYS A 322 3.75 -2.89 26.69
CA LYS A 322 4.54 -2.33 27.79
C LYS A 322 6.01 -2.75 27.68
#